data_AF-A0A6G3X5L2-F1
#
_entry.id   AF-A0A6G3X5L2-F1
#
_cell.length_a   1.000
_cell.length_b   1.000
_cell.length_c   1.000
_cell.angle_alpha   90.00
_cell.angle_beta   90.00
_cell.angle_gamma   90.00
#
_symmetry.space_group_name_H-M   'P 1'
#
loop_
_entity.id
_entity.type
_entity.pdbx_description
1 polymer ?
#
loop_
_entity_poly.entity_id
_entity_poly.type
_entity_poly.pdbx_seq_one_letter_code
_entity_poly.pdbx_strand_id
1 'polypeptide(L)' 'MIGPLIAVTGATGAVGGRVARRLARTGVPVRLLGRDPARLPDLP' A
#
# COMPACT_ATOMS: atom_id res chain seq x y z
N MET A 1 14.06 -1.95 9.17
CA MET A 1 14.78 -1.15 8.16
C MET A 1 13.78 -0.18 7.56
N ILE A 2 14.05 1.12 7.63
CA ILE A 2 13.28 2.11 6.86
C ILE A 2 13.79 2.10 5.42
N GLY A 3 13.02 1.48 4.52
CA GLY A 3 13.26 1.54 3.08
C GLY A 3 12.78 2.87 2.48
N PRO A 4 13.08 3.15 1.20
CA PRO A 4 12.52 4.31 0.50
C PRO A 4 10.99 4.26 0.48
N LEU A 5 10.35 5.42 0.29
CA LEU A 5 8.89 5.49 0.10
C LEU A 5 8.49 4.73 -1.18
N ILE A 6 7.59 3.76 -1.04
CA ILE A 6 7.08 2.97 -2.16
C ILE A 6 5.68 3.41 -2.54
N ALA A 7 5.45 3.73 -3.82
CA ALA A 7 4.11 3.92 -4.35
C ALA A 7 3.53 2.57 -4.80
N VAL A 8 2.34 2.21 -4.33
CA VAL A 8 1.60 1.03 -4.79
C VAL A 8 0.41 1.49 -5.62
N THR A 9 0.47 1.20 -6.92
CA THR A 9 -0.65 1.35 -7.85
C THR A 9 -1.50 0.07 -7.85
N GLY A 10 -2.80 0.20 -8.11
CA GLY A 10 -3.70 -0.97 -8.08
C GLY A 10 -3.88 -1.56 -6.68
N ALA A 11 -3.72 -0.75 -5.62
CA ALA A 11 -3.83 -1.17 -4.23
C ALA A 11 -5.23 -1.68 -3.83
N THR A 12 -6.26 -1.37 -4.63
CA THR A 12 -7.62 -1.91 -4.47
C THR A 12 -7.76 -3.35 -4.99
N GLY A 13 -6.79 -3.84 -5.78
CA GLY A 13 -6.81 -5.17 -6.37
C GLY A 13 -6.25 -6.25 -5.45
N ALA A 14 -6.48 -7.52 -5.81
CA ALA A 14 -6.10 -8.66 -4.99
C ALA A 14 -4.59 -8.74 -4.69
N VAL A 15 -3.74 -8.39 -5.64
CA VAL A 15 -2.28 -8.42 -5.46
C VAL A 15 -1.80 -7.13 -4.80
N GLY A 16 -2.16 -5.96 -5.35
CA GLY A 16 -1.71 -4.67 -4.85
C GLY A 16 -2.06 -4.46 -3.37
N GLY A 17 -3.27 -4.81 -2.95
CA GLY A 17 -3.67 -4.70 -1.54
C GLY A 17 -2.88 -5.62 -0.60
N ARG A 18 -2.54 -6.84 -1.05
CA ARG A 18 -1.68 -7.77 -0.28
C ARG A 18 -0.25 -7.25 -0.14
N VAL A 19 0.31 -6.70 -1.22
CA VAL A 19 1.64 -6.08 -1.22
C VAL A 19 1.67 -4.87 -0.28
N ALA A 20 0.71 -3.96 -0.41
CA ALA A 20 0.58 -2.78 0.44
C ALA A 20 0.58 -3.12 1.94
N ARG A 21 -0.27 -4.07 2.36
CA ARG A 21 -0.33 -4.54 3.76
C ARG A 21 0.95 -5.21 4.21
N ARG A 22 1.66 -5.93 3.33
CA ARG A 22 2.95 -6.55 3.68
C ARG A 22 4.01 -5.48 3.92
N LEU A 23 4.12 -4.50 3.03
CA LEU A 23 5.07 -3.39 3.14
C LEU A 23 4.85 -2.60 4.43
N ALA A 24 3.60 -2.16 4.70
CA ALA A 24 3.23 -1.44 5.90
C ALA A 24 3.59 -2.21 7.18
N ARG A 25 3.22 -3.49 7.28
CA ARG A 25 3.57 -4.34 8.44
C ARG A 25 5.07 -4.53 8.65
N THR A 26 5.87 -4.44 7.61
CA THR A 26 7.34 -4.54 7.73
C THR A 26 8.01 -3.19 8.04
N GLY A 27 7.24 -2.13 8.26
CA GLY A 27 7.76 -0.79 8.55
C GLY A 27 8.31 -0.06 7.32
N VAL A 28 7.96 -0.51 6.11
CA VAL A 28 8.33 0.19 4.88
C VAL A 28 7.30 1.29 4.61
N PRO A 29 7.72 2.57 4.49
CA PRO A 29 6.81 3.65 4.14
C PRO A 29 6.15 3.40 2.79
N VAL A 30 4.82 3.49 2.73
CA VAL A 30 4.05 3.20 1.51
C VAL A 30 3.01 4.29 1.25
N ARG A 31 2.83 4.65 -0.02
CA ARG A 31 1.78 5.54 -0.51
C ARG A 31 0.88 4.74 -1.45
N LEU A 32 -0.43 4.75 -1.19
CA LEU A 32 -1.40 4.09 -2.06
C LEU A 32 -1.92 5.07 -3.10
N LEU A 33 -1.93 4.64 -4.36
CA LEU A 33 -2.45 5.41 -5.49
C LEU A 33 -3.65 4.70 -6.08
N GLY A 34 -4.79 5.38 -6.08
CA GLY A 34 -6.06 4.89 -6.60
C GLY A 34 -6.90 6.04 -7.17
N ARG A 35 -7.87 5.68 -8.02
CA ARG A 35 -8.83 6.64 -8.60
C ARG A 35 -9.83 7.15 -7.56
N ASP A 36 -10.18 6.28 -6.62
CA ASP A 36 -11.12 6.56 -5.53
C ASP A 36 -10.44 6.19 -4.20
N PRO A 37 -10.08 7.18 -3.37
CA PRO A 37 -9.44 6.96 -2.09
C PRO A 37 -10.26 6.09 -1.13
N ALA A 38 -11.61 6.15 -1.18
CA ALA A 38 -12.48 5.39 -0.29
C ALA A 38 -12.43 3.87 -0.54
N ARG A 39 -11.88 3.44 -1.69
CA ARG A 39 -11.71 2.03 -2.05
C ARG A 39 -10.33 1.48 -1.69
N LEU A 40 -9.41 2.32 -1.24
CA LEU A 40 -8.08 1.89 -0.83
C LEU A 40 -8.17 1.11 0.49
N PRO A 41 -7.31 0.10 0.69
CA PRO A 41 -7.27 -0.59 1.97
C PRO A 41 -6.71 0.32 3.05
N ASP A 42 -7.29 0.26 4.24
CA ASP A 42 -6.65 0.77 5.43
C ASP A 42 -5.36 -0.02 5.70
N LEU A 43 -4.32 0.72 6.06
CA LEU A 43 -3.02 0.16 6.42
C LEU A 43 -2.80 0.36 7.93
N PRO A 44 -2.14 -0.61 8.59
CA PRO A 44 -1.71 -0.46 9.98
C PRO A 44 -0.61 0.60 10.14
#